data_AF-A0A1F3E457-F1
#
_entry.id   AF-A0A1F3E457-F1
#
_cell.length_a   1.000
_cell.length_b   1.000
_cell.length_c   1.000
_cell.angle_alpha   90.00
_cell.angle_beta   90.00
_cell.angle_gamma   90.00
#
_symmetry.space_group_name_H-M   'P 1'
#
loop_
_entity.id
_entity.type
_entity.pdbx_description
1 polymer ?
#
loop_
_entity_poly.entity_id
_entity_poly.type
_entity_poly.pdbx_seq_one_letter_code
_entity_poly.pdbx_strand_id
1 'polypeptide(L)'
;MDNKQNLHKSIQHQDNNYKVAETFNNSYTISIKGPGMGFRNTMLMPYSLITHYHDNNATLADMGLNRYLMRLSVGTENPDAIIRDLASRFSAIAAQNSCIQDS
;
A
#
# COMPACT_ATOMS: atom_id res chain seq x y z
N MET A 1 3.75 -28.17 -18.62
CA MET A 1 4.13 -28.12 -17.18
C MET A 1 4.10 -26.68 -16.65
N ASP A 2 3.44 -25.78 -17.37
CA ASP A 2 3.66 -24.33 -17.29
C ASP A 2 2.64 -23.63 -16.36
N ASN A 3 1.51 -24.29 -16.08
CA ASN A 3 0.43 -23.70 -15.29
C ASN A 3 0.75 -23.65 -13.78
N LYS A 4 1.49 -24.63 -13.25
CA LYS A 4 1.94 -24.63 -11.84
C LYS A 4 3.00 -23.55 -11.57
N GLN A 5 3.90 -23.30 -12.51
CA GLN A 5 4.94 -22.27 -12.36
C GLN A 5 4.35 -20.86 -12.46
N ASN A 6 3.38 -20.64 -13.36
CA ASN A 6 2.68 -19.36 -13.48
C ASN A 6 1.84 -19.05 -12.23
N LEU A 7 1.14 -20.06 -11.69
CA LEU A 7 0.38 -19.92 -10.45
C LEU A 7 1.28 -19.61 -9.25
N HIS A 8 2.45 -20.26 -9.15
CA HIS A 8 3.39 -20.00 -8.07
C HIS A 8 3.95 -18.56 -8.14
N LYS A 9 4.29 -18.07 -9.34
CA LYS A 9 4.75 -16.68 -9.53
C LYS A 9 3.66 -15.66 -9.20
N SER A 10 2.40 -15.90 -9.58
CA SER A 10 1.30 -14.97 -9.28
C SER A 10 1.00 -14.88 -7.79
N ILE A 11 1.07 -16.00 -7.06
CA ILE A 11 0.88 -16.04 -5.61
C ILE A 11 2.03 -15.28 -4.91
N GLN A 12 3.28 -15.61 -5.24
CA GLN A 12 4.46 -14.94 -4.68
C GLN A 12 4.45 -13.43 -4.95
N HIS A 13 4.03 -13.00 -6.14
CA HIS A 13 3.93 -11.58 -6.48
C HIS A 13 2.84 -10.86 -5.66
N GLN A 14 1.71 -11.51 -5.42
CA GLN A 14 0.63 -10.96 -4.61
C GLN A 14 1.02 -10.89 -3.12
N ASP A 15 1.73 -11.89 -2.60
CA ASP A 15 2.23 -11.93 -1.23
C ASP A 15 3.29 -10.85 -0.97
N ASN A 16 4.15 -10.57 -1.96
CA ASN A 16 5.12 -9.48 -1.87
C ASN A 16 4.45 -8.09 -1.86
N ASN A 17 3.45 -7.88 -2.74
CA ASN A 17 2.72 -6.62 -2.78
C ASN A 17 1.94 -6.37 -1.48
N TYR A 18 1.38 -7.41 -0.86
CA TYR A 18 0.77 -7.34 0.47
C TYR A 18 1.77 -6.84 1.52
N LYS A 19 2.94 -7.49 1.63
CA LYS A 19 3.95 -7.14 2.64
C LYS A 19 4.46 -5.71 2.49
N VAL A 20 4.70 -5.28 1.25
CA VAL A 20 5.10 -3.89 0.96
C VAL A 20 4.02 -2.90 1.39
N ALA A 21 2.76 -3.15 1.03
CA ALA A 21 1.65 -2.28 1.38
C ALA A 21 1.36 -2.25 2.90
N GLU A 22 1.46 -3.40 3.57
CA GLU A 22 1.36 -3.52 5.02
C GLU A 22 2.45 -2.72 5.72
N THR A 23 3.70 -2.89 5.28
CA THR A 23 4.87 -2.19 5.83
C THR A 23 4.73 -0.69 5.65
N PHE A 24 4.33 -0.24 4.45
CA PHE A 24 4.01 1.16 4.22
C PHE A 24 2.95 1.62 5.22
N ASN A 25 1.76 1.00 5.20
CA ASN A 25 0.60 1.39 6.01
C ASN A 25 0.87 1.40 7.52
N ASN A 26 1.76 0.53 8.01
CA ASN A 26 2.09 0.43 9.44
C ASN A 26 3.24 1.33 9.87
N SER A 27 4.01 1.87 8.93
CA SER A 27 5.10 2.79 9.22
C SER A 27 4.58 4.20 9.54
N TYR A 28 4.85 4.66 10.77
CA TYR A 28 4.74 6.00 11.38
C TYR A 28 3.46 6.87 11.21
N THR A 29 3.35 7.87 12.08
CA THR A 29 2.14 8.20 12.87
C THR A 29 1.45 9.53 12.53
N ILE A 30 1.93 10.32 11.55
CA ILE A 30 1.27 11.61 11.25
C ILE A 30 -0.10 11.39 10.60
N SER A 31 -0.19 10.40 9.71
CA SER A 31 -1.42 10.16 8.95
C SER A 31 -2.47 9.42 9.79
N ILE A 32 -3.69 9.95 9.85
CA ILE A 32 -4.83 9.23 10.40
C ILE A 32 -5.23 8.12 9.43
N LYS A 33 -5.37 6.89 9.92
CA LYS A 33 -5.85 5.77 9.10
C LYS A 33 -7.37 5.84 8.97
N GLY A 34 -7.91 5.98 7.77
CA GLY A 34 -9.36 5.93 7.58
C GLY A 34 -9.87 6.36 6.20
N PRO A 35 -11.15 6.07 5.89
CA PRO A 35 -11.74 6.30 4.57
C PRO A 35 -12.12 7.76 4.28
N GLY A 36 -11.94 8.66 5.25
CA GLY A 36 -12.26 10.09 5.11
C GLY A 36 -11.40 10.83 4.09
N MET A 37 -11.83 12.05 3.75
CA MET A 37 -11.11 13.00 2.90
C MET A 37 -11.38 14.44 3.34
N GLY A 38 -10.48 15.36 3.00
CA GLY A 38 -10.70 16.80 3.19
C GLY A 38 -10.62 17.28 4.65
N PHE A 39 -9.96 16.52 5.51
CA PHE A 39 -9.73 16.91 6.91
C PHE A 39 -8.50 17.81 7.05
N ARG A 40 -8.40 18.52 8.18
CA ARG A 40 -7.20 19.27 8.55
C ARG A 40 -5.96 18.38 8.68
N ASN A 41 -6.17 17.10 8.97
CA ASN A 41 -5.12 16.11 9.09
C ASN A 41 -5.01 15.25 7.84
N THR A 42 -3.78 14.90 7.49
CA THR A 42 -3.44 13.97 6.42
C THR A 42 -3.98 12.60 6.78
N MET A 43 -4.60 11.94 5.80
CA MET A 43 -5.19 10.63 5.95
C MET A 43 -4.65 9.65 4.92
N LEU A 44 -4.46 8.41 5.35
CA LEU A 44 -4.06 7.32 4.49
C LEU A 44 -5.03 6.16 4.61
N MET A 45 -5.32 5.51 3.49
CA MET A 45 -6.12 4.29 3.46
C MET A 45 -5.68 3.30 2.38
N PRO A 46 -5.82 1.98 2.61
CA PRO A 46 -5.80 0.98 1.56
C PRO A 46 -7.10 1.06 0.75
N TYR A 47 -7.06 1.74 -0.39
CA TYR A 47 -8.26 2.14 -1.14
C TYR A 47 -9.07 0.97 -1.65
N SER A 48 -8.46 0.10 -2.45
CA SER A 48 -9.19 -1.02 -3.07
C SER A 48 -9.70 -2.01 -2.01
N LEU A 49 -8.95 -2.24 -0.93
CA LEU A 49 -9.36 -3.13 0.14
C LEU A 49 -10.58 -2.63 0.92
N ILE A 50 -10.80 -1.31 0.99
CA ILE A 50 -11.92 -0.72 1.74
C ILE A 50 -13.08 -0.36 0.82
N THR A 51 -12.81 0.44 -0.21
CA THR A 51 -13.85 0.98 -1.12
C THR A 51 -14.38 -0.10 -2.07
N HIS A 52 -13.53 -1.06 -2.43
CA HIS A 52 -13.84 -2.15 -3.37
C HIS A 52 -13.70 -3.52 -2.70
N TYR A 53 -14.05 -3.63 -1.41
CA TYR A 53 -13.83 -4.84 -0.61
C TYR A 53 -14.53 -6.09 -1.17
N HIS A 54 -15.63 -5.89 -1.91
CA HIS A 54 -16.44 -6.95 -2.52
C HIS A 54 -15.94 -7.33 -3.93
N ASP A 55 -15.06 -6.54 -4.54
CA ASP A 55 -14.54 -6.78 -5.88
C ASP A 55 -13.35 -7.74 -5.87
N ASN A 56 -13.35 -8.69 -6.81
CA ASN A 56 -12.25 -9.62 -7.01
C ASN A 56 -11.12 -8.97 -7.85
N ASN A 57 -9.97 -9.65 -7.99
CA ASN A 57 -8.81 -9.12 -8.71
C ASN A 57 -9.06 -8.81 -10.19
N ALA A 58 -9.88 -9.60 -10.88
CA ALA A 58 -10.19 -9.35 -12.29
C ALA A 58 -11.02 -8.07 -12.43
N THR A 59 -12.06 -7.92 -11.60
CA THR A 59 -12.90 -6.71 -11.57
C THR A 59 -12.09 -5.45 -11.24
N LEU A 60 -11.18 -5.54 -10.25
CA LEU A 60 -10.27 -4.43 -9.94
C LEU A 60 -9.36 -4.08 -11.12
N ALA A 61 -8.81 -5.08 -11.80
CA ALA A 61 -7.95 -4.87 -12.97
C ALA A 61 -8.70 -4.20 -14.13
N ASP A 62 -9.96 -4.57 -14.37
CA ASP A 62 -10.80 -3.95 -15.40
C ASP A 62 -11.07 -2.46 -15.10
N MET A 63 -11.09 -2.07 -13.82
CA MET A 63 -11.19 -0.67 -13.37
C MET A 63 -9.83 0.05 -13.36
N GLY A 64 -8.73 -0.64 -13.66
CA GLY A 64 -7.36 -0.11 -13.57
C GLY A 64 -6.84 0.02 -12.12
N LEU A 65 -7.44 -0.69 -11.17
CA LEU A 65 -7.10 -0.64 -9.76
C LEU A 65 -6.20 -1.82 -9.34
N ASN A 66 -5.17 -1.53 -8.56
CA ASN A 66 -4.38 -2.55 -7.87
C ASN A 66 -5.06 -2.93 -6.54
N ARG A 67 -5.04 -4.22 -6.15
CA ARG A 67 -5.59 -4.67 -4.85
C ARG A 67 -4.99 -3.92 -3.66
N TYR A 68 -3.71 -3.56 -3.71
CA TYR A 68 -3.00 -2.87 -2.62
C TYR A 68 -2.77 -1.38 -2.91
N LEU A 69 -3.64 -0.77 -3.73
CA LEU A 69 -3.61 0.67 -3.99
C LEU A 69 -3.84 1.46 -2.69
N MET A 70 -2.93 2.39 -2.39
CA MET A 70 -3.04 3.30 -1.25
C MET A 70 -3.56 4.66 -1.73
N ARG A 71 -4.53 5.24 -1.00
CA ARG A 71 -5.00 6.62 -1.22
C ARG A 71 -4.51 7.51 -0.08
N LEU A 72 -3.94 8.66 -0.45
CA LEU A 72 -3.51 9.71 0.47
C LEU A 72 -4.41 10.94 0.27
N SER A 73 -5.05 11.40 1.35
CA SER A 73 -5.72 12.71 1.40
C SER A 73 -4.82 13.65 2.19
N VAL A 74 -4.17 14.59 1.50
CA VAL A 74 -3.25 15.53 2.14
C VAL A 74 -4.03 16.58 2.93
N GLY A 75 -3.67 16.74 4.21
CA GLY A 75 -4.25 17.73 5.11
C GLY A 75 -3.58 19.10 5.02
N THR A 76 -3.70 19.87 6.09
CA THR A 76 -3.13 21.22 6.21
C THR A 76 -1.96 21.27 7.20
N GLU A 77 -1.36 20.14 7.57
CA GLU A 77 -0.16 20.12 8.41
C GLU A 77 1.05 20.75 7.71
N ASN A 78 2.13 20.94 8.45
CA ASN A 78 3.39 21.40 7.86
C ASN A 78 3.82 20.43 6.73
N PRO A 79 4.01 20.92 5.48
CA PRO A 79 4.42 20.10 4.35
C PRO A 79 5.70 19.29 4.61
N ASP A 80 6.69 19.86 5.30
CA ASP A 80 7.95 19.16 5.61
C ASP A 80 7.73 17.98 6.56
N ALA A 81 6.73 18.08 7.44
CA ALA A 81 6.38 16.98 8.33
C ALA A 81 5.73 15.83 7.54
N ILE A 82 4.82 16.14 6.60
CA ILE A 82 4.17 15.16 5.73
C ILE A 82 5.21 14.48 4.82
N ILE A 83 6.12 15.26 4.22
CA ILE A 83 7.18 14.74 3.36
C ILE A 83 8.12 13.82 4.14
N ARG A 84 8.55 14.24 5.34
CA ARG A 84 9.42 13.42 6.20
C ARG A 84 8.75 12.13 6.64
N ASP A 85 7.46 12.18 6.95
CA ASP A 85 6.66 10.98 7.26
C ASP A 85 6.65 10.04 6.07
N LEU A 86 6.24 10.49 4.87
CA LEU A 86 6.26 9.69 3.65
C LEU A 86 7.65 9.11 3.34
N ALA A 87 8.71 9.92 3.45
CA ALA A 87 10.08 9.47 3.23
C ALA A 87 10.48 8.34 4.19
N SER A 88 10.14 8.46 5.48
CA SER A 88 10.43 7.41 6.47
C SER A 88 9.74 6.09 6.12
N ARG A 89 8.54 6.14 5.55
CA ARG A 89 7.73 4.97 5.17
C ARG A 89 8.30 4.30 3.92
N PHE A 90 8.78 5.08 2.96
CA PHE A 90 9.53 4.55 1.81
C PHE A 90 10.85 3.91 2.24
N SER A 91 11.58 4.51 3.18
CA SER A 91 12.79 3.91 3.75
C SER A 91 12.51 2.58 4.46
N ALA A 92 11.39 2.46 5.18
CA ALA A 92 10.99 1.20 5.82
C ALA A 92 10.71 0.09 4.79
N ILE A 93 10.05 0.41 3.67
CA ILE A 93 9.89 -0.53 2.55
C ILE A 93 11.26 -0.93 1.98
N ALA A 94 12.15 0.03 1.76
CA ALA A 94 13.48 -0.25 1.20
C ALA A 94 14.28 -1.21 2.09
N ALA A 95 14.26 -1.00 3.41
CA ALA A 95 14.90 -1.87 4.38
C ALA A 95 14.30 -3.30 4.41
N GLN A 96 12.98 -3.43 4.24
CA GLN A 96 12.32 -4.72 4.07
C GLN A 96 12.78 -5.44 2.80
N ASN A 97 12.94 -4.72 1.69
CA ASN A 97 13.35 -5.35 0.44
C ASN A 97 14.81 -5.84 0.48
N SER A 98 15.69 -5.15 1.21
CA SER A 98 17.06 -5.62 1.43
C SER A 98 17.14 -6.90 2.26
N CYS A 99 16.26 -7.09 3.26
CA CYS A 99 16.31 -8.31 4.07
C CYS A 99 15.70 -9.54 3.39
N ILE A 100 14.90 -9.36 2.33
CA ILE A 100 14.31 -10.47 1.56
C ILE A 100 15.29 -11.02 0.50
N GLN A 101 16.28 -10.23 0.05
CA GLN A 101 17.27 -10.69 -0.94
C GLN A 101 18.47 -11.45 -0.33
N ASP A 102 18.61 -11.44 1.00
CA ASP A 102 19.67 -12.13 1.74
C ASP A 102 19.22 -13.48 2.34
N SER A 103 18.04 -14.00 1.95
CA SER A 103 17.44 -15.25 2.45
C SER A 103 17.20 -16.29 1.36
#